data_AF-A0A936CSQ7-F1
#
_entry.id   AF-A0A936CSQ7-F1
#
_cell.length_a   1.000
_cell.length_b   1.000
_cell.length_c   1.000
_cell.angle_alpha   90.00
_cell.angle_beta   90.00
_cell.angle_gamma   90.00
#
_symmetry.space_group_name_H-M   'P 1'
#
loop_
_entity.id
_entity.type
_entity.pdbx_description
1 polymer ?
#
loop_
_entity_poly.entity_id
_entity_poly.type
_entity_poly.pdbx_seq_one_letter_code
_entity_poly.pdbx_strand_id
1 'polypeptide(L)'
;MGIARTIALTLPLACLLALWPAGIAAWAESAGVAITDAATLRKFFAGNTVYGANSRDGVVDFKWSEYHCANGRSVYVRGFDIYRGKWWLEGSEVCYAYEDLDPGAHFCFRLFPQGDGTYDLESRAEPTEDVSHVTILGQVAGDPFKIQNLVGGTCEELSS
;
A
#
# COMPACT_ATOMS: atom_id res chain seq x y z
N MET A 1 78.41 2.35 -31.96
CA MET A 1 77.27 3.30 -31.89
C MET A 1 76.21 2.69 -31.00
N GLY A 2 76.09 3.17 -29.76
CA GLY A 2 75.09 2.70 -28.80
C GLY A 2 74.62 3.92 -28.00
N ILE A 3 73.35 4.27 -28.15
CA ILE A 3 72.75 5.49 -27.61
C ILE A 3 72.31 5.21 -26.17
N ALA A 4 72.88 5.94 -25.22
CA ALA A 4 72.35 6.08 -23.88
C ALA A 4 71.16 7.06 -23.91
N ARG A 5 70.06 6.73 -23.23
CA ARG A 5 69.12 7.71 -22.66
C ARG A 5 68.28 7.07 -21.56
N THR A 6 68.52 7.56 -20.35
CA THR A 6 67.76 7.37 -19.13
C THR A 6 66.37 8.00 -19.25
N ILE A 7 65.31 7.29 -18.86
CA ILE A 7 64.05 7.88 -18.43
C ILE A 7 63.60 7.15 -17.16
N ALA A 8 63.74 7.81 -16.02
CA ALA A 8 62.94 7.54 -14.84
C ALA A 8 61.62 8.30 -14.98
N LEU A 9 60.47 7.70 -14.63
CA LEU A 9 59.38 8.43 -13.98
C LEU A 9 58.28 7.47 -13.45
N THR A 10 58.10 7.50 -12.12
CA THR A 10 56.83 7.61 -11.39
C THR A 10 55.72 6.57 -11.60
N LEU A 11 55.50 5.75 -10.55
CA LEU A 11 54.20 5.11 -10.25
C LEU A 11 53.11 6.18 -10.02
N PRO A 12 51.91 6.03 -10.59
CA PRO A 12 50.69 6.54 -9.98
C PRO A 12 49.95 5.39 -9.30
N LEU A 13 49.90 5.50 -7.97
CA LEU A 13 48.93 4.86 -7.10
C LEU A 13 47.53 5.35 -7.52
N ALA A 14 46.79 4.58 -8.33
CA ALA A 14 45.46 4.96 -8.80
C ALA A 14 44.42 3.94 -8.35
N CYS A 15 43.79 4.27 -7.23
CA CYS A 15 42.40 4.01 -6.88
C CYS A 15 41.81 2.63 -7.24
N LEU A 16 41.96 1.69 -6.30
CA LEU A 16 40.87 0.78 -5.96
C LEU A 16 39.65 1.61 -5.53
N LEU A 17 38.74 1.89 -6.47
CA LEU A 17 37.37 2.24 -6.12
C LEU A 17 36.51 1.05 -6.51
N ALA A 18 36.13 0.31 -5.47
CA ALA A 18 35.09 -0.69 -5.51
C ALA A 18 33.85 -0.05 -6.15
N LEU A 19 33.49 -0.53 -7.33
CA LEU A 19 32.17 -0.36 -7.91
C LEU A 19 31.20 -1.16 -7.02
N TRP A 20 30.80 -0.56 -5.90
CA TRP A 20 29.59 -0.99 -5.21
C TRP A 20 28.45 -0.67 -6.18
N PRO A 21 27.69 -1.66 -6.68
CA PRO A 21 26.41 -1.33 -7.26
C PRO A 21 25.60 -0.74 -6.10
N ALA A 22 25.45 0.58 -6.11
CA ALA A 22 24.36 1.22 -5.41
C ALA A 22 23.11 0.61 -6.02
N GLY A 23 22.57 -0.41 -5.35
CA GLY A 23 21.22 -0.87 -5.59
C GLY A 23 20.34 0.32 -5.29
N ILE A 24 19.98 1.05 -6.34
CA ILE A 24 18.86 1.98 -6.27
C ILE A 24 17.67 1.06 -6.01
N ALA A 25 17.24 0.97 -4.76
CA ALA A 25 15.92 0.48 -4.45
C ALA A 25 14.98 1.42 -5.18
N ALA A 26 14.49 0.98 -6.35
CA ALA A 26 13.45 1.67 -7.06
C ALA A 26 12.20 1.49 -6.21
N TRP A 27 11.93 2.47 -5.34
CA TRP A 27 10.62 2.66 -4.74
C TRP A 27 9.66 2.75 -5.91
N ALA A 28 8.72 1.81 -5.99
CA ALA A 28 7.72 1.82 -7.05
C ALA A 28 6.84 3.06 -6.84
N GLU A 29 7.14 4.13 -7.57
CA GLU A 29 6.27 5.28 -7.66
C GLU A 29 4.98 4.80 -8.35
N SER A 30 3.83 5.08 -7.74
CA SER A 30 2.55 4.59 -8.25
C SER A 30 2.39 5.03 -9.70
N ALA A 31 2.18 4.07 -10.60
CA ALA A 31 2.28 4.33 -12.04
C ALA A 31 1.07 5.12 -12.60
N GLY A 32 0.01 5.29 -11.80
CA GLY A 32 -1.27 5.86 -12.20
C GLY A 32 -1.52 7.29 -11.72
N VAL A 33 -2.57 7.91 -12.27
CA VAL A 33 -3.16 9.14 -11.71
C VAL A 33 -4.17 8.75 -10.64
N ALA A 34 -4.10 9.39 -9.47
CA ALA A 34 -5.06 9.16 -8.39
C ALA A 34 -6.50 9.29 -8.88
N ILE A 35 -7.36 8.36 -8.45
CA ILE A 35 -8.80 8.47 -8.66
C ILE A 35 -9.33 9.56 -7.72
N THR A 36 -9.80 10.67 -8.30
CA THR A 36 -10.29 11.83 -7.54
C THR A 36 -11.81 12.00 -7.54
N ASP A 37 -12.51 11.29 -8.41
CA ASP A 37 -13.97 11.34 -8.50
C ASP A 37 -14.61 10.52 -7.37
N ALA A 38 -15.35 11.20 -6.49
CA ALA A 38 -16.00 10.59 -5.34
C ALA A 38 -17.04 9.53 -5.74
N ALA A 39 -17.74 9.70 -6.87
CA ALA A 39 -18.72 8.71 -7.34
C ALA A 39 -18.03 7.40 -7.77
N THR A 40 -16.88 7.51 -8.44
CA THR A 40 -16.04 6.38 -8.83
C THR A 40 -15.49 5.65 -7.59
N LEU A 41 -14.95 6.39 -6.61
CA LEU A 41 -14.49 5.80 -5.34
C LEU A 41 -15.65 5.11 -4.61
N ARG A 42 -16.80 5.77 -4.52
CA ARG A 42 -17.98 5.20 -3.85
C ARG A 42 -18.44 3.92 -4.54
N LYS A 43 -18.45 3.87 -5.87
CA LYS A 43 -18.78 2.66 -6.64
C LYS A 43 -17.76 1.54 -6.42
N PHE A 44 -16.49 1.88 -6.25
CA PHE A 44 -15.41 0.92 -5.99
C PHE A 44 -15.59 0.24 -4.63
N PHE A 45 -15.87 1.01 -3.58
CA PHE A 45 -15.96 0.49 -2.21
C PHE A 45 -17.38 0.06 -1.80
N ALA A 46 -18.41 0.88 -2.00
CA ALA A 46 -19.72 0.65 -1.38
C ALA A 46 -20.38 -0.66 -1.82
N GLY A 47 -20.65 -1.53 -0.85
CA GLY A 47 -21.26 -2.84 -1.05
C GLY A 47 -20.31 -3.89 -1.61
N ASN A 48 -19.00 -3.62 -1.62
CA ASN A 48 -17.99 -4.49 -2.21
C ASN A 48 -16.97 -4.95 -1.17
N THR A 49 -16.32 -6.07 -1.48
CA THR A 49 -15.12 -6.52 -0.76
C THR A 49 -13.89 -6.18 -1.58
N VAL A 50 -12.93 -5.55 -0.92
CA VAL A 50 -11.59 -5.29 -1.46
C VAL A 50 -10.62 -6.25 -0.77
N TYR A 51 -9.62 -6.74 -1.49
CA TYR A 51 -8.57 -7.57 -0.92
C TYR A 51 -7.20 -7.15 -1.44
N GLY A 52 -6.19 -7.34 -0.61
CA GLY A 52 -4.88 -6.76 -0.83
C GLY A 52 -3.77 -7.39 -0.03
N ALA A 53 -2.61 -6.74 -0.11
CA ALA A 53 -1.42 -7.09 0.64
C ALA A 53 -0.70 -5.82 1.11
N ASN A 54 -0.09 -5.92 2.28
CA ASN A 54 0.94 -4.99 2.72
C ASN A 54 2.29 -5.62 2.40
N SER A 55 3.16 -4.87 1.73
CA SER A 55 4.47 -5.34 1.33
C SER A 55 5.57 -4.39 1.77
N ARG A 56 6.76 -4.94 2.02
CA ARG A 56 7.96 -4.21 2.40
C ARG A 56 9.13 -4.77 1.60
N ASP A 57 9.86 -3.90 0.92
CA ASP A 57 10.98 -4.29 0.04
C ASP A 57 10.59 -5.38 -0.99
N GLY A 58 9.35 -5.32 -1.49
CA GLY A 58 8.80 -6.30 -2.43
C GLY A 58 8.38 -7.64 -1.82
N VAL A 59 8.49 -7.80 -0.50
CA VAL A 59 8.05 -8.99 0.24
C VAL A 59 6.70 -8.73 0.88
N VAL A 60 5.74 -9.65 0.72
CA VAL A 60 4.43 -9.54 1.37
C VAL A 60 4.57 -9.81 2.88
N ASP A 61 4.26 -8.80 3.69
CA ASP A 61 4.21 -8.91 5.15
C ASP A 61 2.93 -9.66 5.57
N PHE A 62 1.78 -9.22 5.05
CA PHE A 62 0.50 -9.86 5.32
C PHE A 62 -0.51 -9.56 4.20
N LYS A 63 -1.50 -10.46 4.07
CA LYS A 63 -2.67 -10.28 3.22
C LYS A 63 -3.85 -9.82 4.06
N TRP A 64 -4.76 -9.13 3.40
CA TRP A 64 -5.96 -8.62 4.04
C TRP A 64 -7.14 -8.59 3.08
N SER A 65 -8.33 -8.52 3.67
CA SER A 65 -9.57 -8.24 2.98
C SER A 65 -10.43 -7.31 3.83
N GLU A 66 -11.21 -6.45 3.19
CA GLU A 66 -12.16 -5.58 3.87
C GLU A 66 -13.46 -5.55 3.11
N TYR A 67 -14.56 -5.82 3.81
CA TYR A 67 -15.89 -5.60 3.27
C TYR A 67 -16.39 -4.20 3.65
N HIS A 68 -16.81 -3.42 2.66
CA HIS A 68 -17.26 -2.04 2.82
C HIS A 68 -18.77 -1.95 2.67
N CYS A 69 -19.47 -1.93 3.80
CA CYS A 69 -20.92 -1.81 3.85
C CYS A 69 -21.38 -0.47 3.22
N ALA A 70 -22.51 -0.48 2.50
CA ALA A 70 -23.04 0.75 1.90
C ALA A 70 -23.40 1.83 2.95
N ASN A 71 -23.68 1.45 4.19
CA ASN A 71 -23.98 2.36 5.30
C ASN A 71 -22.74 3.02 5.95
N GLY A 72 -21.52 2.76 5.45
CA GLY A 72 -20.28 3.32 6.00
C GLY A 72 -19.64 2.49 7.12
N ARG A 73 -20.13 1.27 7.40
CA ARG A 73 -19.42 0.28 8.23
C ARG A 73 -18.44 -0.53 7.38
N SER A 74 -17.41 -1.08 8.01
CA SER A 74 -16.55 -2.07 7.37
C SER A 74 -16.19 -3.20 8.32
N VAL A 75 -15.75 -4.32 7.75
CA VAL A 75 -15.14 -5.41 8.49
C VAL A 75 -13.82 -5.75 7.82
N TYR A 76 -12.73 -5.49 8.53
CA TYR A 76 -11.36 -5.65 8.06
C TYR A 76 -10.77 -6.92 8.64
N VAL A 77 -10.24 -7.78 7.78
CA VAL A 77 -9.58 -9.04 8.15
C VAL A 77 -8.12 -8.94 7.76
N ARG A 78 -7.24 -9.15 8.72
CA ARG A 78 -5.78 -9.14 8.55
C ARG A 78 -5.20 -10.38 9.22
N GLY A 79 -4.77 -11.36 8.42
CA GLY A 79 -4.32 -12.64 8.98
C GLY A 79 -5.44 -13.32 9.78
N PHE A 80 -5.24 -13.45 11.10
CA PHE A 80 -6.23 -14.01 12.03
C PHE A 80 -7.03 -12.94 12.79
N ASP A 81 -6.68 -11.67 12.62
CA ASP A 81 -7.35 -10.56 13.29
C ASP A 81 -8.54 -10.06 12.48
N ILE A 82 -9.61 -9.69 13.18
CA ILE A 82 -10.84 -9.16 12.59
C ILE A 82 -11.19 -7.87 13.32
N TYR A 83 -11.33 -6.79 12.57
CA TYR A 83 -11.60 -5.45 13.08
C TYR A 83 -12.93 -4.95 12.54
N ARG A 84 -13.78 -4.46 13.45
CA ARG A 84 -15.00 -3.72 13.08
C ARG A 84 -14.62 -2.28 12.83
N GLY A 85 -14.92 -1.79 11.64
CA GLY A 85 -14.52 -0.48 11.19
C GLY A 85 -15.68 0.42 10.78
N LYS A 86 -15.30 1.66 10.51
CA LYS A 86 -16.07 2.65 9.76
C LYS A 86 -15.25 3.06 8.56
N TRP A 87 -15.92 3.35 7.45
CA TRP A 87 -15.30 3.95 6.29
C TRP A 87 -16.15 5.08 5.73
N TRP A 88 -15.50 6.08 5.15
CA TRP A 88 -16.14 7.20 4.49
C TRP A 88 -15.25 7.75 3.38
N LEU A 89 -15.79 8.68 2.60
CA LEU A 89 -14.99 9.45 1.65
C LEU A 89 -14.78 10.86 2.21
N GLU A 90 -13.55 11.34 2.14
CA GLU A 90 -13.20 12.74 2.41
C GLU A 90 -12.57 13.35 1.16
N GLY A 91 -13.37 14.03 0.35
CA GLY A 91 -12.94 14.50 -0.97
C GLY A 91 -12.57 13.32 -1.88
N SER A 92 -11.28 13.25 -2.27
CA SER A 92 -10.71 12.21 -3.13
C SER A 92 -10.05 11.06 -2.35
N GLU A 93 -10.30 10.96 -1.05
CA GLU A 93 -9.66 9.96 -0.19
C GLU A 93 -10.71 9.01 0.39
N VAL A 94 -10.33 7.74 0.54
CA VAL A 94 -11.07 6.76 1.34
C VAL A 94 -10.46 6.75 2.73
N CYS A 95 -11.30 6.94 3.74
CA CYS A 95 -10.87 7.05 5.12
C CYS A 95 -11.47 5.93 5.97
N TYR A 96 -10.71 5.52 6.99
CA TYR A 96 -11.05 4.42 7.87
C TYR A 96 -10.84 4.79 9.34
N ALA A 97 -11.66 4.19 10.21
CA ALA A 97 -11.45 4.18 11.65
C ALA A 97 -11.75 2.79 12.21
N TYR A 98 -10.88 2.31 13.09
CA TYR A 98 -10.95 0.98 13.71
C TYR A 98 -10.74 1.11 15.21
N GLU A 99 -11.84 1.14 15.98
CA GLU A 99 -11.79 1.37 17.42
C GLU A 99 -11.02 0.29 18.18
N ASP A 100 -11.04 -0.95 17.69
CA ASP A 100 -10.34 -2.09 18.29
C ASP A 100 -8.84 -2.14 17.93
N LEU A 101 -8.39 -1.41 16.90
CA LEU A 101 -7.00 -1.41 16.42
C LEU A 101 -6.22 -0.19 16.94
N ASP A 102 -6.76 1.01 16.71
CA ASP A 102 -6.13 2.27 17.10
C ASP A 102 -7.22 3.29 17.45
N PRO A 103 -7.67 3.33 18.73
CA PRO A 103 -8.77 4.18 19.16
C PRO A 103 -8.49 5.67 18.88
N GLY A 104 -9.33 6.28 18.04
CA GLY A 104 -9.25 7.70 17.71
C GLY A 104 -8.35 8.04 16.52
N ALA A 105 -7.66 7.07 15.93
CA ALA A 105 -6.91 7.26 14.69
C ALA A 105 -7.81 7.13 13.46
N HIS A 106 -7.57 8.01 12.48
CA HIS A 106 -8.20 7.95 11.16
C HIS A 106 -7.13 7.73 10.10
N PHE A 107 -7.36 6.77 9.21
CA PHE A 107 -6.43 6.42 8.13
C PHE A 107 -7.05 6.76 6.78
N CYS A 108 -6.54 7.80 6.11
CA CYS A 108 -7.05 8.26 4.82
C CYS A 108 -6.05 7.98 3.70
N PHE A 109 -6.54 7.41 2.61
CA PHE A 109 -5.73 6.97 1.47
C PHE A 109 -6.27 7.49 0.15
N ARG A 110 -5.35 7.81 -0.76
CA ARG A 110 -5.63 8.02 -2.19
C ARG A 110 -5.43 6.71 -2.94
N LEU A 111 -6.26 6.50 -3.96
CA LEU A 111 -6.28 5.26 -4.74
C LEU A 111 -5.63 5.49 -6.10
N PHE A 112 -4.55 4.76 -6.40
CA PHE A 112 -3.77 4.89 -7.63
C PHE A 112 -3.81 3.60 -8.46
N PRO A 113 -4.48 3.57 -9.62
CA PRO A 113 -4.54 2.38 -10.47
C PRO A 113 -3.18 2.10 -11.14
N GLN A 114 -2.74 0.85 -11.15
CA GLN A 114 -1.44 0.47 -11.74
C GLN A 114 -1.52 0.02 -13.20
N GLY A 115 -2.74 -0.12 -13.75
CA GLY A 115 -2.97 -0.53 -15.14
C GLY A 115 -3.04 -2.05 -15.37
N ASP A 116 -2.73 -2.87 -14.37
CA ASP A 116 -2.83 -4.33 -14.37
C ASP A 116 -4.04 -4.86 -13.59
N GLY A 117 -4.92 -3.96 -13.15
CA GLY A 117 -6.08 -4.27 -12.30
C GLY A 117 -5.80 -4.16 -10.80
N THR A 118 -4.55 -3.89 -10.40
CA THR A 118 -4.20 -3.55 -9.02
C THR A 118 -4.24 -2.05 -8.78
N TYR A 119 -4.26 -1.67 -7.50
CA TYR A 119 -4.24 -0.29 -7.06
C TYR A 119 -3.34 -0.11 -5.86
N ASP A 120 -2.65 1.01 -5.78
CA ASP A 120 -1.93 1.42 -4.59
C ASP A 120 -2.80 2.34 -3.73
N LEU A 121 -2.67 2.18 -2.42
CA LEU A 121 -3.24 3.06 -1.41
C LEU A 121 -2.11 3.87 -0.78
N GLU A 122 -2.07 5.17 -1.08
CA GLU A 122 -1.07 6.08 -0.50
C GLU A 122 -1.69 6.92 0.60
N SER A 123 -1.09 6.90 1.79
CA SER A 123 -1.54 7.71 2.92
C SER A 123 -1.13 9.18 2.74
N ARG A 124 -1.87 10.12 3.34
CA ARG A 124 -1.48 11.55 3.35
C ARG A 124 -0.24 11.83 4.19
N ALA A 125 0.10 10.96 5.15
CA ALA A 125 1.29 11.14 5.96
C ALA A 125 2.54 10.99 5.11
N GLU A 126 3.53 11.87 5.32
CA GLU A 126 4.85 11.73 4.70
C GLU A 126 5.37 10.31 4.97
N PRO A 127 5.77 9.54 3.93
CA PRO A 127 6.26 8.20 4.13
C PRO A 127 7.50 8.25 5.02
N THR A 128 7.43 7.60 6.18
CA THR A 128 8.65 7.25 6.91
C THR A 128 9.37 6.14 6.13
N GLU A 129 10.68 6.00 6.31
CA GLU A 129 11.48 4.96 5.62
C GLU A 129 11.01 3.51 5.92
N ASP A 130 10.00 3.34 6.78
CA ASP A 130 9.54 2.07 7.34
C ASP A 130 8.06 1.75 7.00
N VAL A 131 7.44 2.48 6.06
CA VAL A 131 6.02 2.29 5.70
C VAL A 131 5.86 1.07 4.78
N SER A 132 5.05 0.11 5.21
CA SER A 132 4.62 -0.99 4.31
C SER A 132 3.75 -0.41 3.20
N HIS A 133 4.07 -0.74 1.96
CA HIS A 133 3.29 -0.41 0.76
C HIS A 133 1.96 -1.17 0.79
N VAL A 134 0.84 -0.46 0.61
CA VAL A 134 -0.50 -1.04 0.70
C VAL A 134 -1.08 -1.16 -0.71
N THR A 135 -1.27 -2.39 -1.18
CA THR A 135 -1.80 -2.66 -2.52
C THR A 135 -3.13 -3.39 -2.44
N ILE A 136 -4.10 -2.92 -3.19
CA ILE A 136 -5.32 -3.64 -3.53
C ILE A 136 -5.03 -4.53 -4.74
N LEU A 137 -5.18 -5.83 -4.54
CA LEU A 137 -4.99 -6.85 -5.56
C LEU A 137 -6.29 -7.12 -6.34
N GLY A 138 -7.43 -6.67 -5.83
CA GLY A 138 -8.69 -6.72 -6.54
C GLY A 138 -9.90 -6.36 -5.68
N GLN A 139 -11.05 -6.39 -6.34
CA GLN A 139 -12.36 -6.07 -5.78
C GLN A 139 -13.40 -7.06 -6.30
N VAL A 140 -14.34 -7.43 -5.45
CA VAL A 140 -15.46 -8.32 -5.77
C VAL A 140 -16.75 -7.76 -5.19
N ALA A 141 -17.86 -7.97 -5.89
CA ALA A 141 -19.16 -7.48 -5.47
C ALA A 141 -19.67 -8.26 -4.24
N GLY A 142 -20.26 -7.55 -3.27
CA GLY A 142 -20.79 -8.13 -2.05
C GLY A 142 -19.72 -8.66 -1.10
N ASP A 143 -20.11 -9.62 -0.27
CA ASP A 143 -19.26 -10.31 0.72
C ASP A 143 -19.12 -11.80 0.36
N PRO A 144 -18.31 -12.15 -0.66
CA PRO A 144 -18.16 -13.53 -1.09
C PRO A 144 -17.37 -14.37 -0.09
N PHE A 145 -16.52 -13.74 0.72
CA PHE A 145 -15.71 -14.41 1.75
C PHE A 145 -16.46 -14.59 3.07
N LYS A 146 -17.71 -14.09 3.16
CA LYS A 146 -18.55 -14.18 4.36
C LYS A 146 -17.89 -13.53 5.57
N ILE A 147 -17.16 -12.43 5.35
CA ILE A 147 -16.44 -11.69 6.37
C ILE A 147 -17.40 -11.20 7.47
N GLN A 148 -18.62 -10.82 7.12
CA GLN A 148 -19.64 -10.41 8.09
C GLN A 148 -19.97 -11.51 9.10
N ASN A 149 -19.96 -12.79 8.67
CA ASN A 149 -20.23 -13.90 9.58
C ASN A 149 -19.16 -14.03 10.68
N LEU A 150 -17.95 -13.51 10.44
CA LEU A 150 -16.85 -13.55 11.40
C LEU A 150 -17.10 -12.63 12.60
N VAL A 151 -17.94 -11.61 12.44
CA VAL A 151 -18.31 -10.65 13.49
C VAL A 151 -19.72 -10.86 14.03
N GLY A 152 -20.35 -11.99 13.67
CA GLY A 152 -21.62 -12.43 14.26
C GLY A 152 -22.85 -11.64 13.83
N GLY A 153 -22.82 -10.96 12.68
CA GLY A 153 -23.97 -10.23 12.15
C GLY A 153 -23.69 -9.57 10.81
N THR A 154 -24.73 -9.02 10.19
CA THR A 154 -24.59 -8.23 8.96
C THR A 154 -24.08 -6.82 9.26
N CYS A 155 -23.58 -6.15 8.22
CA CYS A 155 -23.25 -4.74 8.23
C CYS A 155 -24.32 -3.82 8.85
N GLU A 156 -25.59 -4.17 8.70
CA GLU A 156 -26.72 -3.46 9.29
C GLU A 156 -26.81 -3.71 10.80
N GLU A 157 -26.50 -4.93 11.25
CA GLU A 157 -26.55 -5.36 12.65
C GLU A 157 -25.33 -4.88 13.46
N LEU A 158 -24.22 -4.57 12.79
CA LEU A 158 -23.03 -3.97 13.42
C LEU A 158 -23.23 -2.50 13.85
N SER A 159 -24.46 -1.97 13.75
CA SER A 159 -24.84 -0.63 14.19
C SER A 159 -25.20 -0.59 15.68
N SER A 160 -24.17 -0.63 16.54
CA SER A 160 -24.32 -0.26 17.96
C SER A 160 -23.07 0.43 18.45
#